data_AF-A0A1H4CNS1-F1
#
_entry.id   AF-A0A1H4CNS1-F1
#
_cell.length_a   1.000
_cell.length_b   1.000
_cell.length_c   1.000
_cell.angle_alpha   90.00
_cell.angle_beta   90.00
_cell.angle_gamma   90.00
#
_symmetry.space_group_name_H-M   'P 1'
#
loop_
_entity.id
_entity.type
_entity.pdbx_description
1 polymer ?
#
loop_
_entity_poly.entity_id
_entity_poly.type
_entity_poly.pdbx_seq_one_letter_code
_entity_poly.pdbx_strand_id
1 'polypeptide(L)'
;MPHRRLSVVVTRRLPEVVETRMRELFDVTLNESDAPMDAEALARVAASAEVLVPTVTDRIDQAVVKRGKEGGLKLIANYGAGFDHIDVATAREQGLIVTNTPGVLAEDTADMTMALILAIPRRLAEGMALIQSGKWDGWAPTGMVGRRLGGKRLGIVGMGHVGQAVARRAGGFGLQVHYHDRQRLRPETEEALGATWWESLDQMLARMDIVTVHVPHTPATFHLLSARRLKLMKPSAYLVNTARGEIVDENALTRMLMKRELAGAGLDVFEKEPAVNPRLMNLPNVVLLPHMASATEEGRRDMGEKVILNIKTYADGHRPPDQVLPSML
;
A
#
# COMPACT_ATOMS: atom_id res chain seq x y z
N MET A 1 3.28 -13.01 40.54
CA MET A 1 2.55 -14.05 39.80
C MET A 1 3.04 -14.02 38.36
N PRO A 2 3.32 -15.15 37.69
CA PRO A 2 3.64 -15.09 36.27
C PRO A 2 2.46 -14.45 35.54
N HIS A 3 2.71 -13.38 34.79
CA HIS A 3 1.67 -12.72 33.99
C HIS A 3 1.08 -13.74 33.01
N ARG A 4 -0.25 -13.89 33.01
CA ARG A 4 -0.97 -14.73 32.05
C ARG A 4 -0.58 -14.27 30.63
N ARG A 5 -0.09 -15.20 29.80
CA ARG A 5 0.17 -14.93 28.38
C ARG A 5 -1.17 -14.76 27.67
N LEU A 6 -1.29 -13.71 26.86
CA LEU A 6 -2.46 -13.52 26.00
C LEU A 6 -2.49 -14.62 24.93
N SER A 7 -3.68 -15.14 24.63
CA SER A 7 -3.87 -15.98 23.45
C SER A 7 -3.91 -15.10 22.19
N VAL A 8 -3.11 -15.45 21.20
CA VAL A 8 -2.92 -14.70 19.95
C VAL A 8 -3.13 -15.64 18.77
N VAL A 9 -4.00 -15.29 17.82
CA VAL A 9 -4.09 -16.00 16.53
C VAL A 9 -3.50 -15.15 15.43
N VAL A 10 -2.61 -15.74 14.62
CA VAL A 10 -2.02 -15.13 13.44
C VAL A 10 -2.64 -15.76 12.19
N THR A 11 -3.27 -14.95 11.34
CA THR A 11 -4.11 -15.44 10.22
C THR A 11 -3.29 -15.93 9.03
N ARG A 12 -2.05 -15.48 8.89
CA ARG A 12 -1.08 -15.82 7.83
C ARG A 12 0.30 -16.02 8.42
N ARG A 13 1.20 -16.71 7.69
CA ARG A 13 2.60 -16.85 8.11
C ARG A 13 3.31 -15.50 8.07
N LEU A 14 4.12 -15.26 9.09
CA LEU A 14 4.98 -14.08 9.22
C LEU A 14 6.45 -14.53 9.11
N PRO A 15 7.41 -13.61 8.99
CA PRO A 15 8.82 -14.00 9.02
C PRO A 15 9.15 -14.84 10.27
N GLU A 16 9.95 -15.89 10.12
CA GLU A 16 10.23 -16.86 11.19
C GLU A 16 10.72 -16.21 12.49
N VAL A 17 11.54 -15.16 12.38
CA VAL A 17 12.04 -14.39 13.51
C VAL A 17 10.90 -13.73 14.30
N VAL A 18 9.87 -13.23 13.61
CA VAL A 18 8.68 -12.63 14.22
C VAL A 18 7.83 -13.71 14.89
N GLU A 19 7.55 -14.81 14.21
CA GLU A 19 6.75 -15.92 14.76
C GLU A 19 7.40 -16.56 15.99
N THR A 20 8.72 -16.71 15.97
CA THR A 20 9.51 -17.20 17.11
C THR A 20 9.38 -16.24 18.28
N ARG A 21 9.58 -14.94 18.05
CA ARG A 21 9.45 -13.92 19.09
C ARG A 21 8.03 -13.84 19.67
N MET A 22 7.01 -13.98 18.82
CA MET A 22 5.62 -14.03 19.27
C MET A 22 5.36 -15.24 20.17
N ARG A 23 5.84 -16.45 19.82
CA ARG A 23 5.69 -17.68 20.63
C ARG A 23 6.43 -17.61 21.97
N GLU A 24 7.54 -16.88 22.04
CA GLU A 24 8.24 -16.63 23.31
C GLU A 24 7.40 -15.79 24.27
N LEU A 25 6.68 -14.79 23.75
CA LEU A 25 5.98 -13.77 24.52
C LEU A 25 4.50 -14.10 24.82
N PHE A 26 3.83 -14.82 23.92
CA PHE A 26 2.39 -15.04 23.94
C PHE A 26 2.04 -16.52 23.75
N ASP A 27 0.76 -16.86 23.94
CA ASP A 27 0.22 -18.19 23.58
C ASP A 27 -0.32 -18.12 22.14
N VAL A 28 0.53 -18.48 21.16
CA VAL A 28 0.30 -18.20 19.75
C VAL A 28 -0.23 -19.42 19.01
N THR A 29 -1.32 -19.24 18.28
CA THR A 29 -1.79 -20.17 17.24
C THR A 29 -1.49 -19.59 15.86
N LEU A 30 -0.70 -20.33 15.07
CA LEU A 30 -0.35 -19.96 13.70
C LEU A 30 -1.27 -20.66 12.69
N ASN A 31 -1.57 -19.99 11.58
CA ASN A 31 -2.11 -20.66 10.40
C ASN A 31 -0.99 -21.39 9.64
N GLU A 32 -0.70 -22.63 10.03
CA GLU A 32 0.39 -23.44 9.45
C GLU A 32 0.28 -23.64 7.93
N SER A 33 -0.94 -23.65 7.39
CA SER A 33 -1.18 -23.84 5.96
C SER A 33 -0.90 -22.61 5.10
N ASP A 34 -0.81 -21.43 5.73
CA ASP A 34 -0.80 -20.12 5.10
C ASP A 34 -1.96 -19.84 4.10
N ALA A 35 -3.01 -20.67 4.12
CA ALA A 35 -4.16 -20.47 3.25
C ALA A 35 -5.01 -19.28 3.75
N PRO A 36 -5.52 -18.42 2.84
CA PRO A 36 -6.47 -17.37 3.22
C PRO A 36 -7.69 -17.94 3.94
N MET A 37 -8.18 -17.23 4.96
CA MET A 37 -9.36 -17.60 5.72
C MET A 37 -10.61 -16.96 5.12
N ASP A 38 -11.70 -17.72 5.01
CA ASP A 38 -13.02 -17.16 4.71
C ASP A 38 -13.62 -16.44 5.94
N ALA A 39 -14.75 -15.76 5.73
CA ALA A 39 -15.39 -14.97 6.79
C ALA A 39 -15.77 -15.79 8.03
N GLU A 40 -16.22 -17.04 7.86
CA GLU A 40 -16.60 -17.89 8.98
C GLU A 40 -15.37 -18.42 9.72
N ALA A 41 -14.29 -18.78 9.00
CA ALA A 41 -13.02 -19.12 9.60
C ALA A 41 -12.44 -17.95 10.39
N LEU A 42 -12.45 -16.74 9.84
CA LEU A 42 -12.03 -15.51 10.52
C LEU A 42 -12.86 -15.27 11.80
N ALA A 43 -14.18 -15.41 11.73
CA ALA A 43 -15.05 -15.24 12.89
C ALA A 43 -14.79 -16.30 13.97
N ARG A 44 -14.55 -17.57 13.59
CA ARG A 44 -14.19 -18.63 14.54
C ARG A 44 -12.88 -18.35 15.26
N VAL A 45 -11.82 -17.99 14.52
CA VAL A 45 -10.52 -17.73 15.13
C VAL A 45 -10.48 -16.44 15.95
N ALA A 46 -11.23 -15.42 15.52
CA ALA A 46 -11.41 -14.20 16.30
C ALA A 46 -12.09 -14.48 17.65
N ALA A 47 -13.05 -15.42 17.68
CA ALA A 47 -13.76 -15.81 18.89
C ALA A 47 -12.96 -16.75 19.81
N SER A 48 -11.83 -17.31 19.35
CA SER A 48 -11.00 -18.24 20.15
C SER A 48 -9.79 -17.58 20.81
N ALA A 49 -9.58 -16.27 20.64
CA ALA A 49 -8.37 -15.58 21.07
C ALA A 49 -8.64 -14.23 21.73
N GLU A 50 -7.70 -13.78 22.57
CA GLU A 50 -7.72 -12.42 23.12
C GLU A 50 -7.18 -11.38 22.13
N VAL A 51 -6.35 -11.83 21.18
CA VAL A 51 -5.74 -11.00 20.14
C VAL A 51 -5.82 -11.69 18.79
N LEU A 52 -6.24 -10.95 17.77
CA LEU A 52 -6.18 -11.37 16.38
C LEU A 52 -5.09 -10.56 15.65
N VAL A 53 -4.24 -11.23 14.89
CA VAL A 53 -3.22 -10.63 14.02
C VAL A 53 -3.61 -10.91 12.56
N PRO A 54 -4.47 -10.08 11.96
CA PRO A 54 -4.82 -10.19 10.55
C PRO A 54 -3.76 -9.53 9.66
N THR A 55 -3.87 -9.81 8.37
CA THR A 55 -3.15 -9.11 7.29
C THR A 55 -4.12 -8.25 6.47
N VAL A 56 -3.57 -7.43 5.56
CA VAL A 56 -4.39 -6.55 4.68
C VAL A 56 -5.33 -7.31 3.73
N THR A 57 -5.17 -8.62 3.59
CA THR A 57 -6.05 -9.46 2.75
C THR A 57 -7.21 -10.09 3.51
N ASP A 58 -7.20 -10.07 4.85
CA ASP A 58 -8.29 -10.61 5.66
C ASP A 58 -9.44 -9.60 5.71
N ARG A 59 -10.69 -10.03 5.53
CA ARG A 59 -11.84 -9.12 5.67
C ARG A 59 -12.41 -9.20 7.08
N ILE A 60 -12.09 -8.22 7.92
CA ILE A 60 -12.54 -8.15 9.32
C ILE A 60 -13.78 -7.26 9.41
N ASP A 61 -14.90 -7.79 8.92
CA ASP A 61 -16.18 -7.08 8.89
C ASP A 61 -16.91 -7.06 10.24
N GLN A 62 -18.08 -6.40 10.27
CA GLN A 62 -18.92 -6.29 11.45
C GLN A 62 -19.22 -7.65 12.12
N ALA A 63 -19.42 -8.71 11.33
CA ALA A 63 -19.78 -10.03 11.87
C ALA A 63 -18.58 -10.68 12.55
N VAL A 64 -17.39 -10.61 11.94
CA VAL A 64 -16.14 -11.09 12.54
C VAL A 64 -15.84 -10.33 13.83
N VAL A 65 -15.98 -9.01 13.83
CA VAL A 65 -15.74 -8.16 15.00
C VAL A 65 -16.67 -8.51 16.17
N LYS A 66 -17.98 -8.63 15.92
CA LYS A 66 -18.97 -8.97 16.95
C LYS A 66 -18.74 -10.35 17.53
N ARG A 67 -18.54 -11.35 16.67
CA ARG A 67 -18.29 -12.74 17.11
C ARG A 67 -16.97 -12.87 17.87
N GLY A 68 -15.92 -12.18 17.41
CA GLY A 68 -14.67 -12.05 18.15
C GLY A 68 -14.89 -11.48 19.54
N LYS A 69 -15.62 -10.36 19.64
CA LYS A 69 -15.93 -9.73 20.93
C LYS A 69 -16.67 -10.67 21.89
N GLU A 70 -17.70 -11.36 21.39
CA GLU A 70 -18.47 -12.35 22.17
C GLU A 70 -17.58 -13.48 22.70
N GLY A 71 -16.58 -13.91 21.91
CA GLY A 71 -15.56 -14.89 22.32
C GLY A 71 -14.45 -14.35 23.23
N GLY A 72 -14.45 -13.05 23.55
CA GLY A 72 -13.47 -12.44 24.44
C GLY A 72 -12.27 -11.79 23.74
N LEU A 73 -12.35 -11.53 22.43
CA LEU A 73 -11.38 -10.72 21.71
C LEU A 73 -11.25 -9.33 22.37
N LYS A 74 -10.03 -8.80 22.40
CA LYS A 74 -9.71 -7.50 23.01
C LYS A 74 -8.96 -6.58 22.06
N LEU A 75 -8.09 -7.15 21.23
CA LEU A 75 -7.19 -6.41 20.34
C LEU A 75 -7.14 -7.05 18.95
N ILE A 76 -7.24 -6.22 17.92
CA ILE A 76 -6.89 -6.56 16.54
C ILE A 76 -5.57 -5.84 16.22
N ALA A 77 -4.49 -6.59 16.09
CA ALA A 77 -3.15 -6.07 15.79
C ALA A 77 -2.80 -6.33 14.33
N ASN A 78 -3.20 -5.40 13.46
CA ASN A 78 -3.09 -5.58 12.01
C ASN A 78 -1.64 -5.54 11.53
N TYR A 79 -1.24 -6.59 10.82
CA TYR A 79 0.03 -6.64 10.11
C TYR A 79 -0.11 -5.91 8.76
N GLY A 80 -0.03 -4.58 8.81
CA GLY A 80 -0.25 -3.70 7.67
C GLY A 80 -0.47 -2.25 8.10
N ALA A 81 -0.03 -1.29 7.28
CA ALA A 81 -0.28 0.12 7.54
C ALA A 81 -1.73 0.53 7.23
N GLY A 82 -2.29 0.05 6.12
CA GLY A 82 -3.71 0.27 5.79
C GLY A 82 -4.62 -0.65 6.61
N PHE A 83 -5.83 -0.18 6.89
CA PHE A 83 -6.83 -0.80 7.76
C PHE A 83 -8.25 -0.74 7.17
N ASP A 84 -8.35 -0.44 5.88
CA ASP A 84 -9.60 -0.34 5.10
C ASP A 84 -10.39 -1.66 5.04
N HIS A 85 -9.73 -2.79 5.28
CA HIS A 85 -10.30 -4.13 5.40
C HIS A 85 -10.90 -4.46 6.78
N ILE A 86 -10.81 -3.54 7.74
CA ILE A 86 -11.27 -3.72 9.13
C ILE A 86 -12.42 -2.75 9.42
N ASP A 87 -13.53 -3.26 9.96
CA ASP A 87 -14.61 -2.43 10.50
C ASP A 87 -14.22 -1.83 11.85
N VAL A 88 -13.38 -0.79 11.79
CA VAL A 88 -12.88 -0.06 12.97
C VAL A 88 -14.01 0.64 13.73
N ALA A 89 -15.08 1.05 13.03
CA ALA A 89 -16.23 1.69 13.66
C ALA A 89 -16.95 0.73 14.61
N THR A 90 -17.33 -0.46 14.12
CA THR A 90 -17.91 -1.51 14.96
C THR A 90 -16.92 -1.93 16.06
N ALA A 91 -15.63 -2.13 15.74
CA ALA A 91 -14.65 -2.55 16.73
C ALA A 91 -14.61 -1.59 17.93
N ARG A 92 -14.60 -0.28 17.64
CA ARG A 92 -14.62 0.76 18.68
C ARG A 92 -15.91 0.77 19.50
N GLU A 93 -17.07 0.66 18.86
CA GLU A 93 -18.37 0.58 19.54
C GLU A 93 -18.43 -0.60 20.52
N GLN A 94 -17.77 -1.71 20.18
CA GLN A 94 -17.64 -2.91 21.01
C GLN A 94 -16.49 -2.83 22.04
N GLY A 95 -15.78 -1.69 22.11
CA GLY A 95 -14.63 -1.50 23.00
C GLY A 95 -13.43 -2.38 22.66
N LEU A 96 -13.27 -2.79 21.40
CA LEU A 96 -12.07 -3.44 20.88
C LEU A 96 -11.05 -2.39 20.45
N ILE A 97 -9.78 -2.70 20.68
CA ILE A 97 -8.67 -1.88 20.19
C ILE A 97 -8.26 -2.41 18.82
N VAL A 98 -8.02 -1.51 17.87
CA VAL A 98 -7.42 -1.83 16.57
C VAL A 98 -6.09 -1.08 16.48
N THR A 99 -5.02 -1.78 16.11
CA THR A 99 -3.69 -1.21 15.85
C THR A 99 -3.21 -1.60 14.46
N ASN A 100 -2.28 -0.83 13.89
CA ASN A 100 -1.69 -1.06 12.58
C ASN A 100 -0.16 -0.85 12.62
N THR A 101 0.51 -0.89 11.47
CA THR A 101 1.97 -0.71 11.36
C THR A 101 2.37 0.56 10.58
N PRO A 102 2.02 1.78 11.06
CA PRO A 102 2.31 3.00 10.32
C PRO A 102 3.80 3.31 10.30
N GLY A 103 4.28 3.87 9.19
CA GLY A 103 5.63 4.40 9.03
C GLY A 103 6.73 3.36 8.73
N VAL A 104 6.64 2.14 9.27
CA VAL A 104 7.72 1.14 9.17
C VAL A 104 7.96 0.61 7.76
N LEU A 105 6.96 0.69 6.87
CA LEU A 105 7.05 0.25 5.47
C LEU A 105 7.22 1.40 4.48
N ALA A 106 7.41 2.63 4.98
CA ALA A 106 7.39 3.83 4.15
C ALA A 106 8.56 3.88 3.16
N GLU A 107 9.75 3.48 3.61
CA GLU A 107 10.96 3.46 2.80
C GLU A 107 10.87 2.37 1.72
N ASP A 108 10.42 1.16 2.08
CA ASP A 108 10.26 0.03 1.15
C ASP A 108 9.27 0.36 0.03
N THR A 109 8.11 0.91 0.42
CA THR A 109 7.07 1.32 -0.53
C THR A 109 7.57 2.44 -1.44
N ALA A 110 8.38 3.36 -0.91
CA ALA A 110 8.98 4.42 -1.72
C ALA A 110 10.01 3.88 -2.71
N ASP A 111 10.82 2.89 -2.33
CA ASP A 111 11.74 2.22 -3.23
C ASP A 111 11.00 1.52 -4.37
N MET A 112 9.92 0.77 -4.06
CA MET A 112 9.10 0.15 -5.10
C MET A 112 8.44 1.18 -6.02
N THR A 113 7.96 2.28 -5.44
CA THR A 113 7.37 3.38 -6.23
C THR A 113 8.39 3.96 -7.20
N MET A 114 9.61 4.23 -6.74
CA MET A 114 10.69 4.73 -7.61
C MET A 114 11.10 3.69 -8.66
N ALA A 115 11.11 2.40 -8.31
CA ALA A 115 11.35 1.31 -9.25
C ALA A 115 10.31 1.32 -10.38
N LEU A 116 9.02 1.47 -10.07
CA LEU A 116 7.95 1.60 -11.07
C LEU A 116 8.08 2.89 -11.89
N ILE A 117 8.37 4.03 -11.25
CA ILE A 117 8.62 5.32 -11.92
C ILE A 117 9.76 5.20 -12.94
N LEU A 118 10.78 4.39 -12.66
CA LEU A 118 11.87 4.10 -13.60
C LEU A 118 11.46 3.07 -14.67
N ALA A 119 10.79 2.00 -14.26
CA ALA A 119 10.54 0.83 -15.09
C ALA A 119 9.67 1.15 -16.31
N ILE A 120 8.60 1.94 -16.13
CA ILE A 120 7.63 2.18 -17.20
C ILE A 120 8.22 3.08 -18.29
N PRO A 121 8.75 4.29 -18.00
CA PRO A 121 9.23 5.18 -19.05
C PRO A 121 10.48 4.65 -19.75
N ARG A 122 11.23 3.78 -19.08
CA ARG A 122 12.44 3.15 -19.63
C ARG A 122 12.20 1.76 -20.23
N ARG A 123 10.94 1.29 -20.26
CA ARG A 123 10.52 0.06 -20.94
C ARG A 123 11.24 -1.18 -20.40
N LEU A 124 11.48 -1.24 -19.09
CA LEU A 124 12.28 -2.31 -18.45
C LEU A 124 11.66 -3.69 -18.68
N ALA A 125 10.35 -3.83 -18.43
CA ALA A 125 9.65 -5.10 -18.61
C ALA A 125 9.69 -5.57 -20.06
N GLU A 126 9.44 -4.67 -21.02
CA GLU A 126 9.54 -4.98 -22.45
C GLU A 126 10.96 -5.39 -22.85
N GLY A 127 11.97 -4.68 -22.36
CA GLY A 127 13.38 -4.98 -22.63
C GLY A 127 13.81 -6.35 -22.09
N MET A 128 13.40 -6.67 -20.85
CA MET A 128 13.64 -7.98 -20.24
C MET A 128 12.99 -9.10 -21.07
N ALA A 129 11.72 -8.93 -21.44
CA ALA A 129 10.99 -9.91 -22.24
C ALA A 129 11.63 -10.10 -23.64
N LEU A 130 12.12 -9.02 -24.26
CA LEU A 130 12.82 -9.09 -25.55
C LEU A 130 14.06 -9.98 -25.47
N ILE A 131 14.91 -9.77 -24.45
CA ILE A 131 16.11 -10.59 -24.21
C ILE A 131 15.73 -12.05 -23.93
N GLN A 132 14.79 -12.29 -23.01
CA GLN A 132 14.35 -13.64 -22.62
C GLN A 132 13.75 -14.42 -23.79
N SER A 133 13.07 -13.73 -24.71
CA SER A 133 12.48 -14.36 -25.89
C SER A 133 13.50 -14.75 -26.97
N GLY A 134 14.77 -14.34 -26.85
CA GLY A 134 15.81 -14.57 -27.86
C GLY A 134 15.64 -13.75 -29.15
N LYS A 135 14.70 -12.79 -29.18
CA LYS A 135 14.37 -11.97 -30.36
C LYS A 135 15.18 -10.67 -30.45
N TRP A 136 16.22 -10.52 -29.64
CA TRP A 136 17.01 -9.30 -29.64
C TRP A 136 18.09 -9.35 -30.72
N ASP A 137 17.93 -8.53 -31.75
CA ASP A 137 18.86 -8.45 -32.90
C ASP A 137 20.09 -7.55 -32.65
N GLY A 138 20.32 -7.13 -31.40
CA GLY A 138 21.43 -6.26 -31.00
C GLY A 138 21.04 -4.78 -30.80
N TRP A 139 22.05 -3.97 -30.49
CA TRP A 139 21.86 -2.54 -30.23
C TRP A 139 21.56 -1.77 -31.51
N ALA A 140 20.57 -0.87 -31.45
CA ALA A 140 20.23 0.05 -32.53
C ALA A 140 19.90 1.44 -31.96
N PRO A 141 20.26 2.55 -32.64
CA PRO A 141 19.97 3.91 -32.17
C PRO A 141 18.47 4.19 -31.92
N THR A 142 17.59 3.47 -32.62
CA THR A 142 16.13 3.59 -32.52
C THR A 142 15.47 2.43 -31.76
N GLY A 143 16.28 1.47 -31.27
CA GLY A 143 15.80 0.33 -30.52
C GLY A 143 15.35 0.73 -29.11
N MET A 144 14.14 0.32 -28.73
CA MET A 144 13.63 0.44 -27.35
C MET A 144 13.72 1.84 -26.71
N VAL A 145 13.59 2.91 -27.51
CA VAL A 145 13.72 4.29 -27.02
C VAL A 145 12.66 4.58 -25.96
N GLY A 146 13.13 4.90 -24.75
CA GLY A 146 12.30 5.31 -23.61
C GLY A 146 12.33 6.82 -23.36
N ARG A 147 11.93 7.22 -22.16
CA ARG A 147 11.94 8.61 -21.70
C ARG A 147 12.85 8.76 -20.47
N ARG A 148 13.69 9.79 -20.46
CA ARG A 148 14.47 10.19 -19.28
C ARG A 148 13.57 10.77 -18.17
N LEU A 149 13.97 10.64 -16.91
CA LEU A 149 13.27 11.24 -15.77
C LEU A 149 13.68 12.69 -15.51
N GLY A 150 14.97 13.00 -15.58
CA GLY A 150 15.50 14.33 -15.25
C GLY A 150 14.78 15.46 -16.00
N GLY A 151 14.41 16.50 -15.24
CA GLY A 151 13.67 17.67 -15.72
C GLY A 151 12.15 17.48 -15.84
N LYS A 152 11.62 16.29 -15.51
CA LYS A 152 10.17 16.04 -15.48
C LYS A 152 9.52 16.45 -14.16
N ARG A 153 8.21 16.66 -14.22
CA ARG A 153 7.37 16.94 -13.06
C ARG A 153 6.72 15.68 -12.52
N LEU A 154 6.97 15.40 -11.24
CA LEU A 154 6.33 14.33 -10.47
C LEU A 154 5.23 14.94 -9.60
N GLY A 155 3.98 14.52 -9.81
CA GLY A 155 2.86 14.84 -8.94
C GLY A 155 2.61 13.72 -7.95
N ILE A 156 2.68 14.02 -6.67
CA ILE A 156 2.41 13.09 -5.58
C ILE A 156 1.03 13.40 -5.00
N VAL A 157 0.13 12.43 -5.07
CA VAL A 157 -1.21 12.51 -4.45
C VAL A 157 -1.12 11.78 -3.12
N GLY A 158 -1.08 12.51 -2.00
CA GLY A 158 -0.76 11.93 -0.68
C GLY A 158 0.71 12.16 -0.29
N MET A 159 1.02 13.24 0.45
CA MET A 159 2.36 13.55 0.97
C MET A 159 2.51 13.16 2.46
N GLY A 160 2.04 11.96 2.79
CA GLY A 160 2.32 11.29 4.07
C GLY A 160 3.73 10.66 4.11
N HIS A 161 3.96 9.70 5.02
CA HIS A 161 5.27 9.05 5.18
C HIS A 161 5.85 8.50 3.86
N VAL A 162 5.05 7.75 3.09
CA VAL A 162 5.48 7.20 1.79
C VAL A 162 5.72 8.31 0.77
N GLY A 163 4.79 9.27 0.63
CA GLY A 163 4.93 10.37 -0.33
C GLY A 163 6.18 11.22 -0.08
N GLN A 164 6.49 11.51 1.20
CA GLN A 164 7.71 12.23 1.57
C GLN A 164 8.98 11.41 1.28
N ALA A 165 8.96 10.10 1.56
CA ALA A 165 10.07 9.21 1.22
C ALA A 165 10.31 9.12 -0.30
N VAL A 166 9.24 9.14 -1.11
CA VAL A 166 9.31 9.24 -2.58
C VAL A 166 9.84 10.60 -3.01
N ALA A 167 9.36 11.70 -2.44
CA ALA A 167 9.83 13.05 -2.75
C ALA A 167 11.34 13.21 -2.52
N ARG A 168 11.86 12.70 -1.39
CA ARG A 168 13.31 12.71 -1.10
C ARG A 168 14.12 12.00 -2.18
N ARG A 169 13.68 10.81 -2.59
CA ARG A 169 14.35 10.03 -3.65
C ARG A 169 14.25 10.71 -5.00
N ALA A 170 13.07 11.25 -5.33
CA ALA A 170 12.79 11.90 -6.60
C ALA A 170 13.75 13.07 -6.89
N GLY A 171 14.17 13.81 -5.86
CA GLY A 171 15.20 14.85 -5.98
C GLY A 171 16.52 14.35 -6.57
N GLY A 172 16.97 13.15 -6.16
CA GLY A 172 18.18 12.52 -6.69
C GLY A 172 18.10 12.13 -8.18
N PHE A 173 16.89 12.00 -8.73
CA PHE A 173 16.66 11.73 -10.16
C PHE A 173 16.39 13.00 -10.98
N GLY A 174 16.50 14.19 -10.37
CA GLY A 174 16.24 15.47 -11.02
C GLY A 174 14.77 15.69 -11.39
N LEU A 175 13.84 15.08 -10.64
CA LEU A 175 12.41 15.32 -10.78
C LEU A 175 11.99 16.57 -9.99
N GLN A 176 11.10 17.37 -10.56
CA GLN A 176 10.45 18.47 -9.86
C GLN A 176 9.26 17.91 -9.07
N VAL A 177 9.32 18.00 -7.74
CA VAL A 177 8.30 17.44 -6.85
C VAL A 177 7.15 18.43 -6.70
N HIS A 178 5.96 17.97 -7.07
CA HIS A 178 4.69 18.64 -6.85
C HIS A 178 3.79 17.72 -6.05
N TYR A 179 2.88 18.29 -5.26
CA TYR A 179 1.96 17.45 -4.50
C TYR A 179 0.61 18.08 -4.24
N HIS A 180 -0.36 17.21 -3.99
CA HIS A 180 -1.67 17.58 -3.51
C HIS A 180 -2.01 16.73 -2.28
N ASP A 181 -2.45 17.42 -1.23
CA ASP A 181 -2.98 16.87 0.00
C ASP A 181 -4.15 17.72 0.49
N ARG A 182 -4.98 17.11 1.35
CA ARG A 182 -6.08 17.81 2.05
C ARG A 182 -5.58 19.01 2.85
N GLN A 183 -4.39 18.91 3.42
CA GLN A 183 -3.73 19.97 4.17
C GLN A 183 -2.32 20.16 3.62
N ARG A 184 -1.93 21.43 3.44
CA ARG A 184 -0.56 21.77 3.09
C ARG A 184 0.38 21.32 4.21
N LEU A 185 1.53 20.77 3.83
CA LEU A 185 2.61 20.49 4.77
C LEU A 185 3.13 21.78 5.39
N ARG A 186 3.86 21.63 6.50
CA ARG A 186 4.57 22.74 7.10
C ARG A 186 5.65 23.26 6.13
N PRO A 187 5.88 24.59 6.06
CA PRO A 187 6.84 25.17 5.12
C PRO A 187 8.23 24.53 5.17
N GLU A 188 8.71 24.16 6.36
CA GLU A 188 10.03 23.57 6.55
C GLU A 188 10.13 22.18 5.90
N THR A 189 9.04 21.41 5.90
CA THR A 189 8.97 20.12 5.23
C THR A 189 8.93 20.29 3.71
N GLU A 190 8.20 21.29 3.20
CA GLU A 190 8.19 21.58 1.76
C GLU A 190 9.56 22.02 1.25
N GLU A 191 10.24 22.90 1.99
CA GLU A 191 11.58 23.37 1.65
C GLU A 191 12.59 22.22 1.64
N ALA A 192 12.59 21.37 2.68
CA ALA A 192 13.48 20.22 2.76
C ALA A 192 13.27 19.21 1.62
N LEU A 193 12.05 19.12 1.08
CA LEU A 193 11.70 18.22 -0.02
C LEU A 193 11.78 18.89 -1.40
N GLY A 194 12.00 20.21 -1.47
CA GLY A 194 11.83 20.98 -2.71
C GLY A 194 10.44 20.82 -3.33
N ALA A 195 9.41 20.62 -2.50
CA ALA A 195 8.07 20.25 -2.94
C ALA A 195 7.17 21.47 -3.15
N THR A 196 6.44 21.50 -4.26
CA THR A 196 5.44 22.54 -4.55
C THR A 196 4.02 22.02 -4.31
N TRP A 197 3.30 22.61 -3.37
CA TRP A 197 1.90 22.27 -3.11
C TRP A 197 0.93 22.83 -4.15
N TRP A 198 -0.10 22.03 -4.45
CA TRP A 198 -1.23 22.40 -5.28
C TRP A 198 -2.52 22.27 -4.49
N GLU A 199 -3.23 23.38 -4.32
CA GLU A 199 -4.55 23.37 -3.71
C GLU A 199 -5.56 22.56 -4.56
N SER A 200 -5.48 22.67 -5.88
CA SER A 200 -6.34 21.92 -6.81
C SER A 200 -5.62 20.71 -7.40
N LEU A 201 -6.10 19.50 -7.04
CA LEU A 201 -5.66 18.25 -7.65
C LEU A 201 -5.80 18.28 -9.17
N ASP A 202 -6.94 18.74 -9.68
CA ASP A 202 -7.23 18.79 -11.11
C ASP A 202 -6.22 19.67 -11.87
N GLN A 203 -5.85 20.83 -11.29
CA GLN A 203 -4.82 21.69 -11.89
C GLN A 203 -3.43 21.05 -11.85
N MET A 204 -3.09 20.33 -10.78
CA MET A 204 -1.84 19.58 -10.70
C MET A 204 -1.77 18.53 -11.80
N LEU A 205 -2.78 17.66 -11.89
CA LEU A 205 -2.83 16.53 -12.83
C LEU A 205 -2.59 16.96 -14.28
N ALA A 206 -3.13 18.11 -14.70
CA ALA A 206 -2.95 18.66 -16.05
C ALA A 206 -1.50 19.02 -16.42
N ARG A 207 -0.60 19.13 -15.44
CA ARG A 207 0.77 19.66 -15.62
C ARG A 207 1.86 18.63 -15.35
N MET A 208 1.53 17.49 -14.77
CA MET A 208 2.50 16.47 -14.39
C MET A 208 2.89 15.57 -15.57
N ASP A 209 4.13 15.08 -15.53
CA ASP A 209 4.60 14.06 -16.46
C ASP A 209 4.50 12.65 -15.85
N ILE A 210 4.51 12.58 -14.52
CA ILE A 210 4.38 11.35 -13.74
C ILE A 210 3.47 11.68 -12.56
N VAL A 211 2.49 10.84 -12.29
CA VAL A 211 1.62 10.96 -11.11
C VAL A 211 1.77 9.68 -10.28
N THR A 212 1.96 9.82 -8.98
CA THR A 212 1.98 8.69 -8.05
C THR A 212 0.99 8.90 -6.90
N VAL A 213 0.40 7.81 -6.41
CA VAL A 213 -0.71 7.82 -5.44
C VAL A 213 -0.29 7.11 -4.16
N HIS A 214 -0.44 7.82 -3.02
CA HIS A 214 -0.10 7.37 -1.67
C HIS A 214 -1.14 7.80 -0.61
N VAL A 215 -2.37 8.07 -1.03
CA VAL A 215 -3.50 8.30 -0.10
C VAL A 215 -4.07 6.96 0.38
N PRO A 216 -4.65 6.90 1.60
CA PRO A 216 -5.41 5.71 2.02
C PRO A 216 -6.68 5.54 1.20
N HIS A 217 -7.23 4.32 1.18
CA HIS A 217 -8.58 4.08 0.66
C HIS A 217 -9.64 4.47 1.70
N THR A 218 -10.49 5.41 1.33
CA THR A 218 -11.60 5.95 2.11
C THR A 218 -12.75 6.25 1.15
N PRO A 219 -13.99 6.48 1.63
CA PRO A 219 -15.07 6.95 0.76
C PRO A 219 -14.73 8.22 -0.04
N ALA A 220 -13.88 9.10 0.51
CA ALA A 220 -13.46 10.34 -0.16
C ALA A 220 -12.37 10.13 -1.23
N THR A 221 -11.64 9.01 -1.18
CA THR A 221 -10.57 8.67 -2.12
C THR A 221 -10.93 7.54 -3.08
N PHE A 222 -12.10 6.91 -2.91
CA PHE A 222 -12.65 5.96 -3.88
C PHE A 222 -12.81 6.61 -5.26
N HIS A 223 -12.18 6.01 -6.27
CA HIS A 223 -12.04 6.57 -7.62
C HIS A 223 -11.62 8.04 -7.62
N LEU A 224 -10.72 8.44 -6.71
CA LEU A 224 -10.14 9.78 -6.70
C LEU A 224 -9.57 10.09 -8.08
N LEU A 225 -8.88 9.15 -8.71
CA LEU A 225 -8.49 9.21 -10.12
C LEU A 225 -9.54 8.51 -10.99
N SER A 226 -10.73 9.10 -11.03
CA SER A 226 -11.82 8.70 -11.93
C SER A 226 -11.48 8.95 -13.40
N ALA A 227 -12.29 8.40 -14.32
CA ALA A 227 -12.20 8.66 -15.76
C ALA A 227 -12.07 10.15 -16.12
N ARG A 228 -12.76 11.04 -15.39
CA ARG A 228 -12.69 12.49 -15.61
C ARG A 228 -11.30 13.04 -15.30
N ARG A 229 -10.71 12.64 -14.18
CA ARG A 229 -9.38 13.13 -13.75
C ARG A 229 -8.24 12.49 -14.50
N LEU A 230 -8.36 11.20 -14.85
CA LEU A 230 -7.40 10.54 -15.72
C LEU A 230 -7.27 11.26 -17.07
N LYS A 231 -8.39 11.76 -17.63
CA LYS A 231 -8.38 12.59 -18.86
C LYS A 231 -7.71 13.96 -18.72
N LEU A 232 -7.51 14.47 -17.50
CA LEU A 232 -6.77 15.71 -17.31
C LEU A 232 -5.27 15.52 -17.49
N MET A 233 -4.76 14.31 -17.23
CA MET A 233 -3.34 14.01 -17.39
C MET A 233 -2.90 14.14 -18.85
N LYS A 234 -1.62 14.47 -19.06
CA LYS A 234 -1.06 14.55 -20.41
C LYS A 234 -1.09 13.16 -21.07
N PRO A 235 -1.29 13.07 -22.39
CA PRO A 235 -1.15 11.79 -23.10
C PRO A 235 0.23 11.15 -22.96
N SER A 236 1.27 11.97 -22.71
CA SER A 236 2.63 11.52 -22.45
C SER A 236 2.91 11.15 -20.99
N ALA A 237 1.93 11.25 -20.09
CA ALA A 237 2.12 11.05 -18.66
C ALA A 237 2.05 9.57 -18.26
N TYR A 238 2.69 9.26 -17.14
CA TYR A 238 2.69 7.95 -16.50
C TYR A 238 1.96 8.00 -15.17
N LEU A 239 1.23 6.93 -14.83
CA LEU A 239 0.58 6.77 -13.53
C LEU A 239 1.25 5.64 -12.73
N VAL A 240 1.52 5.87 -11.45
CA VAL A 240 2.03 4.85 -10.53
C VAL A 240 1.09 4.72 -9.34
N ASN A 241 0.68 3.50 -9.01
CA ASN A 241 -0.16 3.23 -7.84
C ASN A 241 0.44 2.11 -6.98
N THR A 242 0.85 2.47 -5.78
CA THR A 242 1.33 1.56 -4.71
C THR A 242 0.50 1.70 -3.43
N ALA A 243 -0.68 2.34 -3.52
CA ALA A 243 -1.57 2.57 -2.40
C ALA A 243 -2.68 1.51 -2.32
N ARG A 244 -3.79 1.74 -3.04
CA ARG A 244 -4.95 0.85 -3.16
C ARG A 244 -5.52 0.92 -4.57
N GLY A 245 -6.02 -0.19 -5.08
CA GLY A 245 -6.54 -0.27 -6.44
C GLY A 245 -7.72 0.66 -6.68
N GLU A 246 -8.66 0.68 -5.73
CA GLU A 246 -9.93 1.40 -5.78
C GLU A 246 -9.78 2.93 -5.70
N ILE A 247 -8.57 3.46 -5.53
CA ILE A 247 -8.32 4.90 -5.66
C ILE A 247 -8.35 5.33 -7.14
N VAL A 248 -8.07 4.40 -8.05
CA VAL A 248 -8.06 4.63 -9.50
C VAL A 248 -9.22 3.86 -10.12
N ASP A 249 -9.97 4.50 -11.02
CA ASP A 249 -10.94 3.77 -11.86
C ASP A 249 -10.14 2.90 -12.86
N GLU A 250 -9.92 1.64 -12.51
CA GLU A 250 -9.07 0.69 -13.22
C GLU A 250 -9.61 0.43 -14.63
N ASN A 251 -10.94 0.39 -14.78
CA ASN A 251 -11.59 0.22 -16.08
C ASN A 251 -11.34 1.42 -17.00
N ALA A 252 -11.41 2.64 -16.47
CA ALA A 252 -11.08 3.83 -17.23
C ALA A 252 -9.60 3.89 -17.59
N LEU A 253 -8.71 3.61 -16.62
CA LEU A 253 -7.26 3.54 -16.84
C LEU A 253 -6.93 2.54 -17.95
N THR A 254 -7.47 1.32 -17.87
CA THR A 254 -7.27 0.26 -18.86
C THR A 254 -7.63 0.73 -20.27
N ARG A 255 -8.82 1.33 -20.45
CA ARG A 255 -9.26 1.84 -21.75
C ARG A 255 -8.33 2.92 -22.29
N MET A 256 -7.88 3.84 -21.44
CA MET A 256 -6.97 4.92 -21.83
C MET A 256 -5.59 4.40 -22.23
N LEU A 257 -5.05 3.42 -21.51
CA LEU A 257 -3.77 2.79 -21.83
C LEU A 257 -3.83 2.03 -23.16
N MET A 258 -4.91 1.28 -23.41
CA MET A 258 -5.14 0.60 -24.69
C MET A 258 -5.17 1.59 -25.87
N LYS A 259 -5.81 2.75 -25.68
CA LYS A 259 -5.91 3.81 -26.69
C LYS A 259 -4.69 4.71 -26.76
N ARG A 260 -3.68 4.50 -25.90
CA ARG A 260 -2.51 5.39 -25.73
C ARG A 260 -2.89 6.86 -25.43
N GLU A 261 -4.03 7.05 -24.76
CA GLU A 261 -4.43 8.32 -24.15
C GLU A 261 -3.65 8.61 -22.85
N LEU A 262 -2.92 7.60 -22.36
CA LEU A 262 -1.88 7.69 -21.33
C LEU A 262 -0.66 6.89 -21.80
N ALA A 263 0.54 7.35 -21.46
CA ALA A 263 1.77 6.74 -21.95
C ALA A 263 2.03 5.36 -21.34
N GLY A 264 1.69 5.19 -20.06
CA GLY A 264 1.82 3.91 -19.37
C GLY A 264 1.44 3.98 -17.90
N ALA A 265 1.42 2.82 -17.24
CA ALA A 265 1.14 2.73 -15.81
C ALA A 265 1.99 1.67 -15.09
N GLY A 266 2.33 1.93 -13.83
CA GLY A 266 2.96 0.97 -12.91
C GLY A 266 2.04 0.72 -11.74
N LEU A 267 1.55 -0.51 -11.61
CA LEU A 267 0.53 -0.85 -10.63
C LEU A 267 1.07 -1.98 -9.76
N ASP A 268 1.13 -1.73 -8.45
CA ASP A 268 1.37 -2.76 -7.45
C ASP A 268 0.05 -3.26 -6.82
N VAL A 269 -1.05 -2.54 -7.04
CA VAL A 269 -2.35 -2.80 -6.42
C VAL A 269 -3.49 -2.72 -7.43
N PHE A 270 -4.56 -3.49 -7.21
CA PHE A 270 -5.68 -3.67 -8.14
C PHE A 270 -7.05 -3.56 -7.46
N GLU A 271 -8.10 -3.18 -8.20
CA GLU A 271 -9.46 -3.06 -7.62
C GLU A 271 -9.99 -4.40 -7.09
N LYS A 272 -9.51 -5.52 -7.65
CA LYS A 272 -9.94 -6.87 -7.30
C LYS A 272 -8.73 -7.76 -7.16
N GLU A 273 -8.12 -7.80 -5.99
CA GLU A 273 -7.02 -8.73 -5.73
C GLU A 273 -7.57 -10.10 -5.31
N PRO A 274 -7.05 -11.22 -5.86
CA PRO A 274 -5.91 -11.37 -6.77
C PRO A 274 -6.27 -11.30 -8.28
N ALA A 275 -7.54 -11.05 -8.62
CA ALA A 275 -8.05 -11.04 -9.99
C ALA A 275 -7.70 -9.75 -10.78
N VAL A 276 -6.51 -9.71 -11.37
CA VAL A 276 -6.08 -8.61 -12.25
C VAL A 276 -6.85 -8.59 -13.56
N ASN A 277 -7.23 -7.40 -14.04
CA ASN A 277 -7.88 -7.23 -15.34
C ASN A 277 -7.05 -7.83 -16.49
N PRO A 278 -7.58 -8.83 -17.23
CA PRO A 278 -6.83 -9.49 -18.30
C PRO A 278 -6.40 -8.56 -19.44
N ARG A 279 -7.12 -7.45 -19.64
CA ARG A 279 -6.73 -6.46 -20.65
C ARG A 279 -5.48 -5.71 -20.23
N LEU A 280 -5.30 -5.40 -18.95
CA LEU A 280 -4.08 -4.76 -18.43
C LEU A 280 -2.87 -5.68 -18.60
N MET A 281 -3.01 -6.97 -18.27
CA MET A 281 -1.91 -7.94 -18.32
C MET A 281 -1.26 -8.08 -19.71
N ASN A 282 -1.99 -7.75 -20.78
CA ASN A 282 -1.51 -7.85 -22.16
C ASN A 282 -0.93 -6.55 -22.72
N LEU A 283 -0.88 -5.47 -21.94
CA LEU A 283 -0.40 -4.18 -22.41
C LEU A 283 1.12 -4.06 -22.29
N PRO A 284 1.85 -3.68 -23.35
CA PRO A 284 3.30 -3.51 -23.28
C PRO A 284 3.72 -2.24 -22.52
N ASN A 285 2.80 -1.29 -22.34
CA ASN A 285 3.04 -0.03 -21.64
C ASN A 285 2.59 -0.04 -20.17
N VAL A 286 2.49 -1.23 -19.56
CA VAL A 286 2.24 -1.35 -18.13
C VAL A 286 3.27 -2.24 -17.44
N VAL A 287 3.51 -1.96 -16.17
CA VAL A 287 4.25 -2.84 -15.26
C VAL A 287 3.31 -3.18 -14.12
N LEU A 288 3.08 -4.48 -13.91
CA LEU A 288 2.13 -4.99 -12.91
C LEU A 288 2.91 -5.82 -11.89
N LEU A 289 2.69 -5.54 -10.60
CA LEU A 289 3.33 -6.22 -9.48
C LEU A 289 2.27 -6.75 -8.50
N PRO A 290 2.51 -7.88 -7.82
CA PRO A 290 1.50 -8.55 -6.99
C PRO A 290 1.49 -8.00 -5.55
N HIS A 291 1.17 -6.72 -5.35
CA HIS A 291 1.05 -6.09 -4.03
C HIS A 291 2.27 -6.32 -3.13
N MET A 292 3.44 -6.02 -3.67
CA MET A 292 4.73 -6.31 -3.07
C MET A 292 5.54 -5.06 -2.70
N ALA A 293 4.93 -3.86 -2.69
CA ALA A 293 5.66 -2.64 -2.39
C ALA A 293 6.35 -2.61 -1.02
N SER A 294 5.79 -3.29 -0.01
CA SER A 294 6.41 -3.43 1.33
C SER A 294 7.20 -4.74 1.51
N ALA A 295 7.40 -5.52 0.46
CA ALA A 295 7.92 -6.89 0.55
C ALA A 295 9.46 -6.95 0.59
N THR A 296 10.06 -6.34 1.60
CA THR A 296 11.49 -6.50 1.96
C THR A 296 11.63 -7.35 3.22
N GLU A 297 12.77 -7.99 3.44
CA GLU A 297 12.99 -8.76 4.68
C GLU A 297 12.94 -7.84 5.90
N GLU A 298 13.54 -6.65 5.80
CA GLU A 298 13.57 -5.62 6.82
C GLU A 298 12.18 -5.07 7.13
N GLY A 299 11.44 -4.64 6.11
CA GLY A 299 10.10 -4.08 6.27
C GLY A 299 9.13 -5.09 6.87
N ARG A 300 9.17 -6.35 6.43
CA ARG A 300 8.34 -7.43 7.02
C ARG A 300 8.71 -7.70 8.48
N ARG A 301 10.00 -7.71 8.82
CA ARG A 301 10.44 -7.85 10.21
C ARG A 301 9.97 -6.68 11.07
N ASP A 302 10.17 -5.44 10.62
CA ASP A 302 9.83 -4.23 11.37
C ASP A 302 8.31 -4.08 11.58
N MET A 303 7.50 -4.53 10.61
CA MET A 303 6.06 -4.68 10.78
C MET A 303 5.72 -5.67 11.90
N GLY A 304 6.38 -6.83 11.92
CA GLY A 304 6.20 -7.84 12.95
C GLY A 304 6.57 -7.35 14.35
N GLU A 305 7.72 -6.67 14.48
CA GLU A 305 8.15 -6.04 15.73
C GLU A 305 7.15 -5.00 16.22
N LYS A 306 6.57 -4.21 15.31
CA LYS A 306 5.53 -3.23 15.67
C LYS A 306 4.22 -3.92 16.11
N VAL A 307 3.82 -5.02 15.48
CA VAL A 307 2.69 -5.86 15.96
C VAL A 307 2.98 -6.36 17.38
N ILE A 308 4.16 -6.95 17.62
CA ILE A 308 4.59 -7.45 18.93
C ILE A 308 4.56 -6.32 19.98
N LEU A 309 5.08 -5.15 19.64
CA LEU A 309 5.09 -3.98 20.53
C LEU A 309 3.67 -3.57 20.94
N ASN A 310 2.74 -3.52 19.99
CA ASN A 310 1.34 -3.16 20.29
C ASN A 310 0.68 -4.19 21.20
N ILE A 311 0.88 -5.49 20.93
CA ILE A 311 0.33 -6.58 21.76
C ILE A 311 0.95 -6.55 23.16
N LYS A 312 2.28 -6.37 23.28
CA LYS A 312 2.97 -6.34 24.56
C LYS A 312 2.56 -5.14 25.40
N THR A 313 2.45 -3.97 24.79
CA THR A 313 1.98 -2.75 25.46
C THR A 313 0.58 -2.95 26.03
N TYR A 314 -0.31 -3.58 25.25
CA TYR A 314 -1.64 -3.95 25.71
C TYR A 314 -1.61 -4.95 26.88
N ALA A 315 -0.81 -6.02 26.76
CA ALA A 315 -0.64 -7.04 27.80
C ALA A 315 -0.14 -6.45 29.13
N ASP A 316 0.66 -5.39 29.07
CA ASP A 316 1.18 -4.66 30.23
C ASP A 316 0.18 -3.68 30.83
N GLY A 317 -1.06 -3.63 30.33
CA GLY A 317 -2.12 -2.74 30.81
C GLY A 317 -2.01 -1.29 30.29
N HIS A 318 -1.16 -1.04 29.30
CA HIS A 318 -0.99 0.26 28.68
C HIS A 318 -1.78 0.37 27.38
N ARG A 319 -2.00 1.60 26.94
CA ARG A 319 -2.62 1.88 25.64
C ARG A 319 -1.59 1.66 24.52
N PRO A 320 -1.87 0.81 23.51
CA PRO A 320 -0.93 0.59 22.41
C PRO A 320 -0.59 1.88 21.65
N PRO A 321 0.67 2.05 21.21
CA PRO A 321 1.13 3.29 20.58
C PRO A 321 0.54 3.53 19.19
N ASP A 322 0.23 2.48 18.44
CA ASP A 322 -0.23 2.58 17.04
C ASP A 322 -1.74 2.29 16.91
N GLN A 323 -2.54 2.81 17.85
CA GLN A 323 -3.98 2.64 17.78
C GLN A 323 -4.57 3.43 16.60
N VAL A 324 -5.41 2.77 15.80
CA VAL A 324 -6.18 3.41 14.74
C VAL A 324 -7.26 4.29 15.37
N LEU A 325 -7.24 5.58 15.05
CA LEU A 325 -8.15 6.58 15.61
C LEU A 325 -9.24 6.98 14.60
N PRO A 326 -10.43 7.42 15.06
CA PRO A 326 -11.53 7.83 14.17
C PRO A 326 -11.17 8.94 13.20
N SER A 327 -10.23 9.83 13.56
CA SER A 327 -9.75 10.89 12.69
C SER A 327 -8.94 10.39 11.50
N MET A 328 -8.60 9.10 11.47
CA MET A 328 -7.87 8.43 10.40
C MET A 328 -8.81 7.73 9.38
N LEU A 329 -10.11 7.66 9.68
CA LEU A 329 -11.15 7.10 8.79
C LEU A 329 -11.58 8.09 7.70
#